data_AF-A0A2U1TG83-F1
#
_entry.id   AF-A0A2U1TG83-F1
#
_cell.length_a   1.000
_cell.length_b   1.000
_cell.length_c   1.000
_cell.angle_alpha   90.00
_cell.angle_beta   90.00
_cell.angle_gamma   90.00
#
_symmetry.space_group_name_H-M   'P 1'
#
loop_
_entity.id
_entity.type
_entity.pdbx_description
1 polymer ?
#
loop_
_entity_poly.entity_id
_entity_poly.type
_entity_poly.pdbx_seq_one_letter_code
_entity_poly.pdbx_strand_id
1 'polypeptide(L)'
;IEGCECPPSMTEAHHINEWVAHEGCTDLADGILLCPYHHTLVHTFGYRVVRIEGEYYLIPPPGENGERIPIPMPSKSPLEKERLRLAGIKAATDAADAAARAAAAGVTDRESRSGGQGPGESSVADPPTRHAVTG
;
A
#
# COMPACT_ATOMS: atom_id res chain seq x y z
N ILE A 1 -13.33 15.77 9.44
CA ILE A 1 -12.70 17.11 9.45
C ILE A 1 -12.45 17.45 10.91
N GLU A 2 -11.23 17.83 11.25
CA GLU A 2 -10.84 18.15 12.62
C GLU A 2 -11.60 19.38 13.17
N GLY A 3 -11.64 19.53 14.49
CA GLY A 3 -12.37 20.62 15.17
C GLY A 3 -13.91 20.58 15.07
N CYS A 4 -14.49 19.76 14.20
CA CYS A 4 -15.94 19.62 14.10
C CYS A 4 -16.50 18.81 15.28
N GLU A 5 -17.18 19.45 16.24
CA GLU A 5 -17.72 18.77 17.43
C GLU A 5 -19.14 18.19 17.26
N CYS A 6 -19.79 18.41 16.11
CA CYS A 6 -21.17 17.97 15.84
C CYS A 6 -21.39 16.46 16.15
N PRO A 7 -22.43 16.08 16.92
CA PRO A 7 -22.67 14.70 17.34
C PRO A 7 -23.24 13.84 16.19
N PRO A 8 -23.05 12.50 16.20
CA PRO A 8 -23.56 11.62 15.14
C PRO A 8 -25.07 11.69 14.89
N SER A 9 -25.87 12.02 15.93
CA SER A 9 -27.32 12.24 15.82
C SER A 9 -27.71 13.50 15.02
N MET A 10 -26.74 14.34 14.67
CA MET A 10 -26.88 15.54 13.83
C MET A 10 -26.00 15.44 12.56
N THR A 11 -25.72 14.22 12.11
CA THR A 11 -24.99 13.95 10.87
C THR A 11 -25.81 13.15 9.87
N GLU A 12 -25.56 13.41 8.61
CA GLU A 12 -26.15 12.75 7.45
C GLU A 12 -25.14 11.75 6.88
N ALA A 13 -25.64 10.64 6.32
CA ALA A 13 -24.83 9.63 5.67
C ALA A 13 -24.50 10.06 4.23
N HIS A 14 -23.22 10.14 3.93
CA HIS A 14 -22.67 10.55 2.64
C HIS A 14 -21.85 9.42 2.03
N HIS A 15 -22.05 9.12 0.75
CA HIS A 15 -21.26 8.15 0.01
C HIS A 15 -20.05 8.85 -0.61
N ILE A 16 -18.85 8.35 -0.33
CA ILE A 16 -17.57 8.95 -0.75
C ILE A 16 -17.37 8.81 -2.27
N ASN A 17 -17.70 7.63 -2.80
CA ASN A 17 -17.74 7.38 -4.22
C ASN A 17 -19.06 7.94 -4.80
N GLU A 18 -18.98 8.63 -5.94
CA GLU A 18 -20.14 9.27 -6.57
C GLU A 18 -21.20 8.21 -6.90
N TRP A 19 -22.36 8.26 -6.24
CA TRP A 19 -23.41 7.22 -6.30
C TRP A 19 -23.83 6.82 -7.73
N VAL A 20 -23.80 7.78 -8.66
CA VAL A 20 -24.10 7.58 -10.09
C VAL A 20 -23.03 6.77 -10.83
N ALA A 21 -21.76 6.83 -10.40
CA ALA A 21 -20.64 6.18 -11.07
C ALA A 21 -20.53 4.66 -10.77
N HIS A 22 -21.28 4.16 -9.79
CA HIS A 22 -21.23 2.77 -9.30
C HIS A 22 -22.62 2.09 -9.28
N GLU A 23 -23.53 2.52 -10.16
CA GLU A 23 -24.88 1.93 -10.34
C GLU A 23 -25.73 1.83 -9.04
N GLY A 24 -25.40 2.61 -8.01
CA GLY A 24 -26.06 2.58 -6.71
C GLY A 24 -25.63 1.45 -5.76
N CYS A 25 -24.52 0.75 -6.02
CA CYS A 25 -23.95 -0.21 -5.07
C CYS A 25 -23.39 0.48 -3.81
N THR A 26 -24.15 0.45 -2.71
CA THR A 26 -23.68 0.90 -1.39
C THR A 26 -22.80 -0.17 -0.73
N ASP A 27 -21.49 0.07 -0.67
CA ASP A 27 -20.65 -0.50 0.38
C ASP A 27 -20.69 0.41 1.61
N LEU A 28 -20.87 -0.17 2.80
CA LEU A 28 -20.78 0.55 4.08
C LEU A 28 -19.35 1.05 4.34
N ALA A 29 -18.34 0.45 3.71
CA ALA A 29 -16.94 0.87 3.76
C ALA A 29 -16.65 2.16 2.96
N ASP A 30 -17.59 2.62 2.14
CA ASP A 30 -17.53 3.89 1.39
C ASP A 30 -18.48 4.97 1.98
N GLY A 31 -19.13 4.68 3.11
CA GLY A 31 -20.02 5.61 3.81
C GLY A 31 -19.29 6.43 4.88
N ILE A 32 -19.57 7.74 4.95
CA ILE A 32 -19.08 8.64 6.00
C ILE A 32 -20.19 9.54 6.55
N LEU A 33 -20.10 9.87 7.84
CA LEU A 33 -21.03 10.79 8.51
C LEU A 33 -20.52 12.23 8.45
N LEU A 34 -21.31 13.13 7.85
CA LEU A 34 -21.03 14.57 7.75
C LEU A 34 -22.12 15.38 8.44
N CYS A 35 -21.78 16.47 9.13
CA CYS A 35 -22.82 17.41 9.57
C CYS A 35 -23.29 18.28 8.39
N PRO A 36 -24.51 18.87 8.44
CA PRO A 36 -25.11 19.57 7.28
C PRO A 36 -24.20 20.61 6.61
N TYR A 37 -23.40 21.36 7.39
CA TYR A 37 -22.41 22.31 6.87
C TYR A 37 -21.34 21.62 6.01
N HIS A 38 -20.70 20.58 6.54
CA HIS A 38 -19.66 19.83 5.82
C HIS A 38 -20.23 18.98 4.68
N HIS A 39 -21.49 18.54 4.78
CA HIS A 39 -22.19 17.85 3.70
C HIS A 39 -22.41 18.79 2.50
N THR A 40 -22.82 20.04 2.78
CA THR A 40 -22.93 21.10 1.78
C THR A 40 -21.58 21.46 1.13
N LEU A 41 -20.45 21.41 1.87
CA LEU A 41 -19.13 21.62 1.26
C LEU A 41 -18.84 20.64 0.13
N VAL A 42 -19.18 19.35 0.32
CA VAL A 42 -18.94 18.32 -0.69
C VAL A 42 -19.92 18.44 -1.85
N HIS A 43 -21.22 18.60 -1.58
CA HIS A 43 -22.23 18.66 -2.66
C HIS A 43 -22.30 19.98 -3.43
N THR A 44 -21.94 21.11 -2.82
CA THR A 44 -22.14 22.45 -3.42
C THR A 44 -20.84 23.18 -3.73
N PHE A 45 -19.79 22.98 -2.92
CA PHE A 45 -18.55 23.77 -3.01
C PHE A 45 -17.36 23.00 -3.61
N GLY A 46 -17.60 21.84 -4.22
CA GLY A 46 -16.60 21.11 -5.01
C GLY A 46 -15.48 20.46 -4.18
N TYR A 47 -15.65 20.35 -2.87
CA TYR A 47 -14.83 19.49 -2.03
C TYR A 47 -15.13 18.02 -2.36
N ARG A 48 -14.16 17.12 -2.11
CA ARG A 48 -14.32 15.68 -2.28
C ARG A 48 -13.80 14.97 -1.04
N VAL A 49 -14.49 13.94 -0.57
CA VAL A 49 -13.89 13.00 0.40
C VAL A 49 -13.08 11.98 -0.38
N VAL A 50 -11.95 11.53 0.15
CA VAL A 50 -11.21 10.36 -0.32
C VAL A 50 -10.80 9.49 0.85
N ARG A 51 -10.54 8.20 0.58
CA ARG A 51 -10.04 7.23 1.54
C ARG A 51 -8.66 6.73 1.10
N ILE A 52 -7.66 6.81 1.97
CA ILE A 52 -6.27 6.43 1.68
C ILE A 52 -5.77 5.58 2.87
N GLU A 53 -5.33 4.35 2.58
CA GLU A 53 -4.81 3.38 3.57
C GLU A 53 -5.74 3.09 4.78
N GLY A 54 -7.02 3.44 4.66
CA GLY A 54 -8.04 3.27 5.69
C GLY A 54 -8.47 4.57 6.38
N GLU A 55 -7.63 5.61 6.32
CA GLU A 55 -7.93 6.96 6.80
C GLU A 55 -8.72 7.79 5.77
N TYR A 56 -9.39 8.83 6.24
CA TYR A 56 -10.22 9.72 5.42
C TYR A 56 -9.63 11.13 5.32
N TYR A 57 -9.77 11.74 4.14
CA TYR A 57 -9.30 13.09 3.86
C TYR A 57 -10.37 13.89 3.10
N LEU A 58 -10.50 15.18 3.42
CA LEU A 58 -11.23 16.14 2.62
C LEU A 58 -10.26 16.82 1.66
N ILE A 59 -10.50 16.67 0.36
CA ILE A 59 -9.77 17.32 -0.71
C ILE A 59 -10.53 18.59 -1.09
N PRO A 60 -9.93 19.78 -1.01
CA PRO A 60 -10.59 21.02 -1.40
C PRO A 60 -10.76 21.13 -2.94
N PRO A 61 -11.62 22.05 -3.41
CA PRO A 61 -11.52 22.58 -4.78
C PRO A 61 -10.09 23.10 -5.04
N PRO A 62 -9.64 23.17 -6.31
CA PRO A 62 -8.28 23.59 -6.61
C PRO A 62 -8.10 25.08 -6.26
N GLY A 63 -6.99 25.42 -5.59
CA GLY A 63 -6.61 26.81 -5.35
C GLY A 63 -6.16 27.53 -6.63
N GLU A 64 -5.78 28.80 -6.51
CA GLU A 64 -5.35 29.64 -7.65
C GLU A 64 -4.19 29.00 -8.46
N ASN A 65 -3.27 28.31 -7.77
CA ASN A 65 -2.15 27.57 -8.37
C ASN A 65 -2.48 26.11 -8.76
N GLY A 66 -3.76 25.70 -8.71
CA GLY A 66 -4.21 24.33 -8.95
C GLY A 66 -4.01 23.35 -7.79
N GLU A 67 -3.33 23.76 -6.73
CA GLU A 67 -3.02 22.95 -5.54
C GLU A 67 -4.28 22.47 -4.80
N ARG A 68 -4.19 21.27 -4.19
CA ARG A 68 -5.21 20.69 -3.31
C ARG A 68 -4.56 20.04 -2.09
N ILE A 69 -4.44 20.77 -0.99
CA ILE A 69 -3.89 20.25 0.27
C ILE A 69 -4.92 19.33 0.93
N PRO A 70 -4.63 18.03 1.17
CA PRO A 70 -5.57 17.13 1.85
C PRO A 70 -5.75 17.49 3.32
N ILE A 71 -7.00 17.65 3.77
CA ILE A 71 -7.34 17.95 5.16
C ILE A 71 -7.75 16.66 5.87
N PRO A 72 -7.07 16.21 6.95
CA PRO A 72 -7.42 15.00 7.66
C PRO A 72 -8.87 14.95 8.18
N MET A 73 -9.46 13.76 8.14
CA MET A 73 -10.78 13.47 8.71
C MET A 73 -10.73 12.27 9.67
N PRO A 74 -9.91 12.33 10.75
CA PRO A 74 -9.77 11.22 11.69
C PRO A 74 -11.12 10.83 12.29
N SER A 75 -11.34 9.51 12.44
CA SER A 75 -12.58 8.99 13.00
C SER A 75 -12.82 9.46 14.43
N LYS A 76 -14.07 9.79 14.77
CA LYS A 76 -14.49 10.09 16.16
C LYS A 76 -14.72 8.83 16.99
N SER A 77 -14.94 7.67 16.36
CA SER A 77 -15.30 6.44 17.07
C SER A 77 -14.09 5.86 17.83
N PRO A 78 -14.18 5.64 19.15
CA PRO A 78 -13.10 5.01 19.92
C PRO A 78 -12.78 3.59 19.42
N LEU A 79 -13.81 2.83 19.03
CA LEU A 79 -13.66 1.48 18.48
C LEU A 79 -12.92 1.48 17.15
N GLU A 80 -13.17 2.47 16.29
CA GLU A 80 -12.49 2.57 15.00
C GLU A 80 -11.03 3.00 15.16
N LYS A 81 -10.74 3.92 16.09
CA LYS A 81 -9.35 4.27 16.45
C LYS A 81 -8.57 3.05 16.95
N GLU A 82 -9.17 2.21 17.78
CA GLU A 82 -8.52 0.99 18.25
C GLU A 82 -8.41 -0.07 17.15
N ARG A 83 -9.41 -0.21 16.26
CA ARG A 83 -9.33 -1.07 15.07
C ARG A 83 -8.16 -0.69 14.17
N LEU A 84 -7.98 0.61 13.90
CA LEU A 84 -6.88 1.16 13.10
C LEU A 84 -5.52 0.98 13.79
N ARG A 85 -5.43 1.23 15.11
CA ARG A 85 -4.24 0.95 15.92
C ARG A 85 -3.82 -0.53 15.84
N LEU A 86 -4.76 -1.44 16.05
CA LEU A 86 -4.51 -2.89 16.01
C LEU A 86 -4.15 -3.37 14.60
N ALA A 87 -4.77 -2.79 13.56
CA ALA A 87 -4.41 -3.06 12.16
C ALA A 87 -2.96 -2.62 11.85
N GLY A 88 -2.55 -1.43 12.31
CA GLY A 88 -1.17 -0.94 12.16
C GLY A 88 -0.14 -1.82 12.87
N ILE A 89 -0.45 -2.26 14.11
CA ILE A 89 0.38 -3.24 14.83
C ILE A 89 0.48 -4.56 14.05
N LYS A 90 -0.64 -5.08 13.54
CA LYS A 90 -0.65 -6.33 12.76
C LYS A 90 0.17 -6.20 11.48
N ALA A 91 0.01 -5.12 10.73
CA ALA A 91 0.76 -4.87 9.49
C ALA A 91 2.27 -4.79 9.76
N ALA A 92 2.69 -4.15 10.85
CA ALA A 92 4.09 -4.11 11.26
C ALA A 92 4.63 -5.51 11.63
N THR A 93 3.84 -6.33 12.34
CA THR A 93 4.24 -7.72 12.63
C THR A 93 4.30 -8.57 11.37
N ASP A 94 3.29 -8.51 10.49
CA ASP A 94 3.24 -9.27 9.23
C ASP A 94 4.46 -8.96 8.33
N ALA A 95 4.86 -7.68 8.28
CA ALA A 95 6.02 -7.22 7.51
C ALA A 95 7.35 -7.68 8.11
N ALA A 96 7.52 -7.63 9.44
CA ALA A 96 8.70 -8.14 10.12
C ALA A 96 8.86 -9.66 9.91
N ASP A 97 7.75 -10.40 10.02
CA ASP A 97 7.65 -11.83 9.76
C ASP A 97 8.00 -12.19 8.29
N ALA A 98 7.53 -11.38 7.34
CA ALA A 98 7.86 -11.54 5.92
C ALA A 98 9.35 -11.29 5.65
N ALA A 99 9.94 -10.25 6.26
CA ALA A 99 11.37 -9.95 6.16
C ALA A 99 12.23 -11.08 6.78
N ALA A 100 11.83 -11.63 7.93
CA ALA A 100 12.51 -12.76 8.55
C ALA A 100 12.45 -14.03 7.67
N ARG A 101 11.30 -14.32 7.05
CA ARG A 101 11.16 -15.43 6.08
C ARG A 101 12.02 -15.23 4.83
N ALA A 102 12.08 -14.00 4.30
CA ALA A 102 12.95 -13.67 3.17
C ALA A 102 14.45 -13.81 3.51
N ALA A 103 14.86 -13.37 4.71
CA ALA A 103 16.23 -13.54 5.18
C ALA A 103 16.61 -15.02 5.31
N ALA A 104 15.72 -15.86 5.87
CA ALA A 104 15.94 -17.30 5.96
C ALA A 104 16.07 -17.97 4.58
N ALA A 105 15.23 -17.60 3.61
CA ALA A 105 15.34 -18.08 2.23
C ALA A 105 16.63 -17.62 1.53
N GLY A 106 17.16 -16.45 1.90
CA GLY A 106 18.45 -15.95 1.40
C GLY A 106 19.69 -16.71 1.93
N VAL A 107 19.57 -17.50 3.00
CA VAL A 107 20.69 -18.30 3.52
C VAL A 107 20.94 -19.53 2.63
N THR A 108 19.89 -20.20 2.16
CA THR A 108 20.01 -21.52 1.51
C THR A 108 20.71 -21.53 0.15
N ASP A 109 20.78 -20.39 -0.55
CA ASP A 109 21.51 -20.28 -1.83
C ASP A 109 23.04 -20.30 -1.64
N ARG A 110 23.53 -19.90 -0.46
CA ARG A 110 24.97 -19.70 -0.21
C ARG A 110 25.77 -20.98 0.01
N GLU A 111 25.14 -22.06 0.50
CA GLU A 111 25.81 -23.33 0.81
C GLU A 111 26.06 -24.22 -0.42
N SER A 112 25.45 -23.90 -1.57
CA SER A 112 25.53 -24.71 -2.80
C SER A 112 26.86 -24.60 -3.59
N ARG A 113 27.89 -23.94 -3.05
CA ARG A 113 29.14 -23.60 -3.78
C ARG A 113 30.44 -24.23 -3.23
N SER A 114 30.37 -25.32 -2.47
CA SER A 114 31.58 -26.02 -1.97
C SER A 114 31.53 -27.54 -2.14
N GLY A 115 31.57 -28.01 -3.39
CA GLY A 115 31.93 -29.38 -3.76
C GLY A 115 33.29 -29.40 -4.45
N GLY A 116 34.32 -29.98 -3.82
CA GLY A 116 35.70 -29.91 -4.30
C GLY A 116 36.04 -30.95 -5.37
N GLN A 117 36.75 -30.53 -6.41
CA GLN A 117 37.31 -31.43 -7.43
C GLN A 117 38.64 -32.03 -6.95
N GLY A 118 38.65 -33.33 -6.62
CA GLY A 118 39.87 -34.07 -6.32
C GLY A 118 40.72 -34.34 -7.59
N PRO A 119 42.03 -34.64 -7.44
CA PRO A 119 42.92 -34.89 -8.57
C PRO A 119 42.65 -36.25 -9.23
N GLY A 120 42.55 -36.26 -10.56
CA GLY A 120 42.64 -37.47 -11.39
C GLY A 120 44.04 -37.60 -12.01
N GLU A 121 44.49 -38.83 -12.25
CA GLU A 121 45.90 -39.14 -12.54
C GLU A 121 46.35 -39.03 -14.02
N SER A 122 47.64 -39.23 -14.22
CA SER A 122 48.41 -38.96 -15.44
C SER A 122 48.27 -40.03 -16.53
N SER A 123 48.37 -39.61 -17.80
CA SER A 123 48.85 -40.47 -18.91
C SER A 123 49.60 -39.64 -19.97
N VAL A 124 50.63 -40.23 -20.58
CA VAL A 124 51.68 -39.60 -21.41
C VAL A 124 52.21 -40.68 -22.39
N ALA A 125 52.56 -40.43 -23.66
CA ALA A 125 52.64 -39.18 -24.44
C ALA A 125 51.68 -39.23 -25.67
N ASP A 126 51.95 -38.88 -26.94
CA ASP A 126 53.15 -38.44 -27.70
C ASP A 126 52.75 -37.52 -28.89
N PRO A 127 53.67 -36.73 -29.50
CA PRO A 127 53.35 -35.66 -30.47
C PRO A 127 53.67 -36.04 -31.94
N PRO A 128 53.83 -35.09 -32.90
CA PRO A 128 52.75 -34.31 -33.50
C PRO A 128 52.76 -34.36 -35.05
N THR A 129 51.66 -33.95 -35.70
CA THR A 129 51.67 -33.63 -37.14
C THR A 129 51.12 -32.24 -37.40
N ARG A 130 51.90 -31.39 -38.08
CA ARG A 130 51.48 -30.06 -38.55
C ARG A 130 51.06 -30.15 -40.01
N HIS A 131 49.93 -29.56 -40.38
CA HIS A 131 49.77 -28.94 -41.71
C HIS A 131 48.92 -27.69 -41.57
N ALA A 132 49.39 -26.59 -42.15
CA ALA A 132 48.65 -25.36 -42.30
C ALA A 132 48.31 -25.17 -43.78
N VAL A 133 47.06 -24.83 -44.08
CA VAL A 133 46.64 -24.25 -45.36
C VAL A 133 45.70 -23.10 -45.05
N THR A 134 45.99 -21.93 -45.61
CA THR A 134 45.13 -20.76 -45.65
C THR A 134 44.20 -20.82 -46.86
N GLY A 135 42.95 -20.41 -46.69
CA GLY A 135 41.96 -20.25 -47.77
C GLY A 135 40.75 -19.48 -47.28
#